data_AF-A0AAU9W0Y3-F1
#
_entry.id   AF-A0AAU9W0Y3-F1
#
_cell.length_a   1.000
_cell.length_b   1.000
_cell.length_c   1.000
_cell.angle_alpha   90.00
_cell.angle_beta   90.00
_cell.angle_gamma   90.00
#
_symmetry.space_group_name_H-M   'P 1'
#
loop_
_entity.id
_entity.type
_entity.pdbx_description
1 polymer ?
#
loop_
_entity_poly.entity_id
_entity_poly.type
_entity_poly.pdbx_seq_one_letter_code
_entity_poly.pdbx_strand_id
1 'polypeptide(L)'
;MVLQKSAMKELRRHLSFTQLRFHCCKKQGRTFHVVTAFNSSGEAVVQYFSGRADKQPDACVSFVRLTLNDNSKLASICKDWGLANGKYYVGKWGHGGDQNRVYLNSDNDMECDDVASQSVNLVGDFWKVFVRYIQNKLSDENMKRDCVVFQGFELIGHITKTLYADEISCGLSCLRDENCQSYNSKSDANDAKKECQLSNQTKNSSPENLRRNPRKRGWDFAHPAFSCKEILDSGHSKGKRGRDSAHPAFSCKEILDSGHSKGDGEYWIDPEKSGNPLKVYCDMLRSGGGWLLVSNVEFGSPSPKVSVETSYRGIGKSHMVLQKSAMKELRTHLSFTQLRFHCHKTQGRTFHVVTAFNSSGEAVVQYFSGQTDEQPDACGSFLRVTSDDNSELAGICKDWGRLASKEVRVGKWGHGEDQERLYWYPVFRNSKVSP
;
A
#
# COMPACT_ATOMS: atom_id res chain seq x y z
N MET A 1 23.61 -6.32 -9.40
CA MET A 1 23.05 -7.46 -8.63
C MET A 1 21.60 -7.63 -9.05
N VAL A 2 21.31 -8.65 -9.86
CA VAL A 2 19.95 -8.93 -10.35
C VAL A 2 19.30 -9.93 -9.38
N LEU A 3 18.06 -9.67 -8.96
CA LEU A 3 17.32 -10.57 -8.08
C LEU A 3 16.94 -11.85 -8.83
N GLN A 4 17.60 -12.96 -8.48
CA GLN A 4 17.32 -14.28 -9.03
C GLN A 4 16.04 -14.88 -8.43
N LYS A 5 15.40 -15.79 -9.16
CA LYS A 5 14.24 -16.58 -8.70
C LYS A 5 14.50 -17.22 -7.34
N SER A 6 15.70 -17.79 -7.14
CA SER A 6 16.13 -18.41 -5.88
C SER A 6 16.09 -17.43 -4.70
N ALA A 7 16.65 -16.23 -4.87
CA ALA A 7 16.68 -15.18 -3.84
C ALA A 7 15.27 -14.67 -3.51
N MET A 8 14.40 -14.48 -4.51
CA MET A 8 13.00 -14.10 -4.27
C MET A 8 12.18 -15.19 -3.58
N LYS A 9 12.46 -16.46 -3.92
CA LYS A 9 11.84 -17.62 -3.26
C LYS A 9 12.25 -17.70 -1.80
N GLU A 10 13.52 -17.46 -1.49
CA GLU A 10 14.05 -17.39 -0.13
C GLU A 10 13.46 -16.20 0.64
N LEU A 11 13.46 -14.99 0.05
CA LEU A 11 12.85 -13.80 0.65
C LEU A 11 11.38 -14.06 1.04
N ARG A 12 10.63 -14.78 0.19
CA ARG A 12 9.22 -15.10 0.47
C ARG A 12 9.04 -16.13 1.61
N ARG A 13 10.08 -16.88 1.99
CA ARG A 13 10.04 -17.73 3.21
C ARG A 13 10.07 -16.88 4.48
N HIS A 14 10.70 -15.71 4.42
CA HIS A 14 10.85 -14.81 5.56
C HIS A 14 9.84 -13.65 5.55
N LEU A 15 9.30 -13.31 4.38
CA LEU A 15 8.42 -12.17 4.20
C LEU A 15 7.26 -12.52 3.26
N SER A 16 6.05 -12.65 3.81
CA SER A 16 4.84 -13.10 3.09
C SER A 16 4.24 -12.02 2.19
N PHE A 17 5.02 -11.39 1.31
CA PHE A 17 4.50 -10.34 0.43
C PHE A 17 3.44 -10.86 -0.56
N THR A 18 2.45 -10.01 -0.84
CA THR A 18 1.30 -10.28 -1.72
C THR A 18 1.22 -9.29 -2.88
N GLN A 19 2.16 -8.34 -2.96
CA GLN A 19 2.24 -7.40 -4.07
C GLN A 19 3.68 -7.04 -4.42
N LEU A 20 3.91 -6.80 -5.71
CA LEU A 20 5.16 -6.30 -6.25
C LEU A 20 4.95 -4.94 -6.91
N ARG A 21 5.86 -4.02 -6.69
CA ARG A 21 5.93 -2.73 -7.39
C ARG A 21 7.26 -2.64 -8.14
N PHE A 22 7.17 -2.33 -9.42
CA PHE A 22 8.29 -2.21 -10.34
C PHE A 22 8.46 -0.74 -10.70
N HIS A 23 9.65 -0.20 -10.46
CA HIS A 23 9.97 1.19 -10.74
C HIS A 23 11.32 1.24 -11.46
N CYS A 24 11.29 1.66 -12.72
CA CYS A 24 12.49 2.01 -13.46
C CYS A 24 12.46 3.46 -13.91
N CYS A 25 13.62 4.09 -13.92
CA CYS A 25 13.81 5.43 -14.43
C CYS A 25 15.15 5.49 -15.20
N LYS A 26 15.13 6.06 -16.41
CA LYS A 26 16.34 6.47 -17.13
C LYS A 26 16.52 7.98 -17.03
N LYS A 27 17.74 8.44 -16.77
CA LYS A 27 18.11 9.85 -16.59
C LYS A 27 17.77 10.73 -17.79
N GLN A 28 17.79 10.17 -19.01
CA GLN A 28 17.49 10.89 -20.26
C GLN A 28 16.04 10.75 -20.75
N GLY A 29 15.17 9.99 -20.08
CA GLY A 29 13.77 9.91 -20.50
C GLY A 29 13.01 8.68 -20.02
N ARG A 30 11.76 8.95 -19.63
CA ARG A 30 10.68 8.04 -19.22
C ARG A 30 10.92 7.18 -17.98
N THR A 31 9.86 7.08 -17.19
CA THR A 31 9.73 6.33 -15.96
C THR A 31 8.66 5.26 -16.19
N PHE A 32 9.07 4.00 -16.02
CA PHE A 32 8.16 2.87 -15.94
C PHE A 32 7.82 2.62 -14.46
N HIS A 33 6.56 2.75 -14.09
CA HIS A 33 6.13 2.59 -12.70
C HIS A 33 4.77 1.89 -12.58
N VAL A 34 4.81 0.61 -12.22
CA VAL A 34 3.61 -0.23 -12.12
C VAL A 34 3.61 -1.03 -10.82
N VAL A 35 2.42 -1.45 -10.41
CA VAL A 35 2.21 -2.32 -9.26
C VAL A 35 1.30 -3.47 -9.66
N THR A 36 1.52 -4.69 -9.15
CA THR A 36 0.67 -5.83 -9.49
C THR A 36 -0.79 -5.58 -9.07
N ALA A 37 -1.74 -5.95 -9.93
CA ALA A 37 -3.16 -5.74 -9.70
C ALA A 37 -3.69 -6.61 -8.55
N PHE A 38 -4.76 -6.16 -7.89
CA PHE A 38 -5.44 -6.95 -6.84
C PHE A 38 -6.46 -7.92 -7.45
N ASN A 39 -5.97 -8.86 -8.25
CA ASN A 39 -6.75 -9.90 -8.90
C ASN A 39 -5.86 -11.16 -9.09
N SER A 40 -6.46 -12.24 -9.60
CA SER A 40 -5.75 -13.49 -9.88
C SER A 40 -4.58 -13.32 -10.84
N SER A 41 -4.68 -12.42 -11.82
CA SER A 41 -3.60 -12.11 -12.76
C SER A 41 -2.41 -11.44 -12.09
N GLY A 42 -2.64 -10.51 -11.16
CA GLY A 42 -1.59 -9.86 -10.38
C GLY A 42 -0.95 -10.83 -9.37
N GLU A 43 -1.72 -11.72 -8.75
CA GLU A 43 -1.15 -12.80 -7.92
C GLU A 43 -0.27 -13.73 -8.76
N ALA A 44 -0.67 -14.05 -10.00
CA ALA A 44 0.16 -14.85 -10.89
C ALA A 44 1.52 -14.21 -11.16
N VAL A 45 1.60 -12.88 -11.21
CA VAL A 45 2.88 -12.14 -11.28
C VAL A 45 3.70 -12.31 -10.02
N VAL A 46 3.09 -12.18 -8.84
CA VAL A 46 3.79 -12.39 -7.55
C VAL A 46 4.30 -13.83 -7.44
N GLN A 47 3.51 -14.82 -7.81
CA GLN A 47 3.88 -16.25 -7.84
C GLN A 47 5.01 -16.53 -8.82
N TYR A 48 4.97 -15.91 -10.01
CA TYR A 48 6.03 -15.99 -11.00
C TYR A 48 7.33 -15.38 -10.48
N PHE A 49 7.36 -14.13 -10.05
CA PHE A 49 8.62 -13.51 -9.60
C PHE A 49 9.16 -14.08 -8.29
N SER A 50 8.34 -14.74 -7.48
CA SER A 50 8.77 -15.44 -6.25
C SER A 50 9.17 -16.91 -6.44
N GLY A 51 9.14 -17.42 -7.66
CA GLY A 51 9.58 -18.79 -7.95
C GLY A 51 8.61 -19.89 -7.50
N ARG A 52 7.34 -19.55 -7.24
CA ARG A 52 6.27 -20.53 -6.93
C ARG A 52 5.54 -21.03 -8.17
N ALA A 53 5.54 -20.26 -9.26
CA ALA A 53 5.02 -20.67 -10.56
C ALA A 53 6.04 -20.35 -11.66
N ASP A 54 6.15 -21.21 -12.65
CA ASP A 54 7.08 -21.03 -13.78
C ASP A 54 6.37 -20.61 -15.06
N LYS A 55 5.04 -20.72 -15.07
CA LYS A 55 4.20 -20.22 -16.16
C LYS A 55 4.24 -18.69 -16.18
N GLN A 56 4.63 -18.12 -17.33
CA GLN A 56 4.61 -16.67 -17.53
C GLN A 56 3.16 -16.13 -17.44
N PRO A 57 2.92 -15.13 -16.58
CA PRO A 57 1.62 -14.50 -16.42
C PRO A 57 1.35 -13.47 -17.53
N ASP A 58 0.07 -13.27 -17.85
CA ASP A 58 -0.37 -12.28 -18.84
C ASP A 58 -0.10 -10.86 -18.33
N ALA A 59 0.37 -9.97 -19.20
CA ALA A 59 0.82 -8.64 -18.81
C ALA A 59 -0.33 -7.66 -18.57
N CYS A 60 -1.19 -7.42 -19.56
CA CYS A 60 -2.12 -6.28 -19.54
C CYS A 60 -3.14 -6.24 -18.40
N VAL A 61 -3.50 -7.39 -17.82
CA VAL A 61 -4.52 -7.51 -16.77
C VAL A 61 -3.94 -7.66 -15.38
N SER A 62 -2.61 -7.77 -15.27
CA SER A 62 -1.93 -8.16 -14.04
C SER A 62 -1.24 -7.01 -13.31
N PHE A 63 -1.32 -5.78 -13.81
CA PHE A 63 -0.76 -4.60 -13.16
C PHE A 63 -1.66 -3.37 -13.28
N VAL A 64 -1.45 -2.44 -12.36
CA VAL A 64 -2.01 -1.09 -12.37
C VAL A 64 -0.85 -0.12 -12.59
N ARG A 65 -1.06 0.84 -13.49
CA ARG A 65 -0.09 1.93 -13.69
C ARG A 65 -0.19 2.94 -12.57
N LEU A 66 0.96 3.37 -12.07
CA LEU A 66 1.04 4.48 -11.12
C LEU A 66 1.17 5.77 -11.92
N THR A 67 0.08 6.18 -12.59
CA THR A 67 0.02 7.22 -13.64
C THR A 67 0.56 8.59 -13.24
N LEU A 68 0.63 8.91 -11.95
CA LEU A 68 1.28 10.14 -11.45
C LEU A 68 2.81 10.13 -11.67
N ASN A 69 3.42 8.95 -11.73
CA ASN A 69 4.86 8.73 -11.82
C ASN A 69 5.29 7.89 -13.04
N ASP A 70 4.34 7.26 -13.75
CA ASP A 70 4.59 6.49 -14.97
C ASP A 70 4.28 7.34 -16.22
N ASN A 71 5.27 7.57 -17.06
CA ASN A 71 5.13 8.20 -18.37
C ASN A 71 5.73 7.33 -19.49
N SER A 72 5.89 6.04 -19.22
CA SER A 72 6.38 5.05 -20.18
C SER A 72 5.33 4.76 -21.27
N LYS A 73 5.75 4.53 -22.52
CA LYS A 73 4.84 3.88 -23.48
C LYS A 73 4.79 2.38 -23.21
N LEU A 74 5.82 1.80 -22.60
CA LEU A 74 5.95 0.38 -22.29
C LEU A 74 4.72 -0.16 -21.54
N ALA A 75 4.26 0.56 -20.51
CA ALA A 75 3.08 0.18 -19.76
C ALA A 75 1.78 0.23 -20.60
N SER A 76 1.77 0.91 -21.75
CA SER A 76 0.66 0.97 -22.72
C SER A 76 0.65 -0.06 -23.82
N ILE A 77 1.78 -0.70 -24.03
CA ILE A 77 1.96 -1.74 -25.03
C ILE A 77 2.20 -3.09 -24.36
N CYS A 78 1.50 -3.37 -23.26
CA CYS A 78 1.59 -4.62 -22.51
C CYS A 78 1.33 -5.88 -23.34
N LYS A 79 0.62 -5.76 -24.47
CA LYS A 79 0.41 -6.86 -25.44
C LYS A 79 1.70 -7.26 -26.17
N ASP A 80 2.65 -6.34 -26.22
CA ASP A 80 3.93 -6.51 -26.92
C ASP A 80 5.03 -6.97 -25.95
N TRP A 81 4.67 -7.37 -24.72
CA TRP A 81 5.66 -7.79 -23.73
C TRP A 81 6.12 -9.23 -23.91
N GLY A 82 7.38 -9.47 -23.54
CA GLY A 82 7.93 -10.79 -23.23
C GLY A 82 8.39 -11.61 -24.43
N LEU A 83 9.13 -12.67 -24.11
CA LEU A 83 9.53 -13.74 -25.02
C LEU A 83 9.02 -15.07 -24.47
N ALA A 84 8.40 -15.87 -25.32
CA ALA A 84 8.04 -17.26 -25.02
C ALA A 84 8.32 -18.15 -26.24
N ASN A 85 8.98 -19.30 -26.04
CA ASN A 85 9.27 -20.28 -27.09
C ASN A 85 9.95 -19.67 -28.34
N GLY A 86 10.88 -18.73 -28.15
CA GLY A 86 11.58 -18.04 -29.24
C GLY A 86 10.76 -17.00 -30.00
N LYS A 87 9.54 -16.67 -29.55
CA LYS A 87 8.71 -15.60 -30.13
C LYS A 87 8.62 -14.39 -29.19
N TYR A 88 8.88 -13.21 -29.73
CA TYR A 88 8.72 -11.91 -29.04
C TYR A 88 7.26 -11.43 -29.11
N TYR A 89 6.93 -10.42 -28.31
CA TYR A 89 5.63 -9.73 -28.32
C TYR A 89 4.45 -10.65 -27.98
N VAL A 90 4.61 -11.47 -26.93
CA VAL A 90 3.65 -12.51 -26.55
C VAL A 90 2.62 -12.06 -25.51
N GLY A 91 2.68 -10.81 -25.06
CA GLY A 91 1.77 -10.23 -24.07
C GLY A 91 1.99 -10.77 -22.66
N LYS A 92 3.21 -11.21 -22.32
CA LYS A 92 3.52 -11.87 -21.04
C LYS A 92 4.71 -11.24 -20.34
N TRP A 93 4.79 -11.47 -19.04
CA TRP A 93 5.93 -11.03 -18.24
C TRP A 93 7.19 -11.89 -18.50
N GLY A 94 8.33 -11.21 -18.62
CA GLY A 94 9.66 -11.82 -18.64
C GLY A 94 10.03 -12.53 -19.94
N HIS A 95 11.19 -13.16 -19.93
CA HIS A 95 11.81 -13.84 -21.07
C HIS A 95 12.06 -15.31 -20.70
N GLY A 96 11.02 -16.16 -20.75
CA GLY A 96 10.99 -17.64 -20.76
C GLY A 96 12.03 -18.52 -20.03
N GLY A 97 12.96 -17.97 -19.26
CA GLY A 97 14.14 -18.63 -18.71
C GLY A 97 14.05 -18.81 -17.19
N ASP A 98 14.65 -19.89 -16.70
CA ASP A 98 14.31 -20.43 -15.39
C ASP A 98 14.68 -19.53 -14.20
N GLN A 99 15.85 -18.88 -14.20
CA GLN A 99 16.39 -18.18 -13.02
C GLN A 99 16.29 -16.65 -13.07
N ASN A 100 16.34 -16.05 -14.27
CA ASN A 100 16.41 -14.60 -14.47
C ASN A 100 15.04 -14.06 -14.92
N ARG A 101 14.19 -13.74 -13.96
CA ARG A 101 12.80 -13.29 -14.22
C ARG A 101 12.68 -11.78 -14.36
N VAL A 102 13.57 -11.03 -13.71
CA VAL A 102 13.79 -9.61 -13.93
C VAL A 102 14.95 -9.51 -14.92
N TYR A 103 14.68 -8.89 -16.06
CA TYR A 103 15.37 -9.03 -17.36
C TYR A 103 16.92 -9.01 -17.37
N LEU A 104 17.47 -9.84 -18.26
CA LEU A 104 18.74 -9.66 -18.97
C LEU A 104 18.45 -10.00 -20.44
N ASN A 105 18.69 -9.08 -21.38
CA ASN A 105 18.83 -9.45 -22.80
C ASN A 105 20.17 -10.19 -22.99
N SER A 106 20.38 -10.85 -24.14
CA SER A 106 21.63 -11.55 -24.51
C SER A 106 22.89 -10.68 -24.38
N ASP A 107 22.75 -9.36 -24.33
CA ASP A 107 23.83 -8.38 -24.21
C ASP A 107 24.00 -7.79 -22.79
N ASN A 108 23.37 -8.38 -21.75
CA ASN A 108 23.38 -7.88 -20.36
C ASN A 108 22.78 -6.46 -20.15
N ASP A 109 22.13 -5.88 -21.16
CA ASP A 109 21.50 -4.57 -21.03
C ASP A 109 20.19 -4.65 -20.24
N MET A 110 20.04 -3.79 -19.24
CA MET A 110 18.76 -3.59 -18.57
C MET A 110 17.89 -2.70 -19.46
N GLU A 111 16.74 -3.18 -19.93
CA GLU A 111 15.81 -2.38 -20.71
C GLU A 111 14.67 -1.90 -19.82
N CYS A 112 14.38 -0.60 -19.82
CA CYS A 112 13.22 -0.05 -19.09
C CYS A 112 12.55 1.17 -19.72
N ASP A 113 12.74 1.30 -21.04
CA ASP A 113 12.06 2.29 -21.86
C ASP A 113 11.91 1.73 -23.29
N ASP A 114 11.05 2.36 -24.06
CA ASP A 114 10.63 2.07 -25.44
C ASP A 114 11.71 2.38 -26.49
N VAL A 115 12.91 2.78 -26.04
CA VAL A 115 14.00 3.25 -26.88
C VAL A 115 15.14 2.23 -26.80
N ALA A 116 15.24 1.41 -27.84
CA ALA A 116 16.25 0.35 -28.00
C ALA A 116 17.69 0.87 -28.08
N SER A 117 17.89 2.18 -28.30
CA SER A 117 19.22 2.77 -28.55
C SER A 117 19.94 3.31 -27.30
N GLN A 118 19.41 3.12 -26.10
CA GLN A 118 20.04 3.61 -24.87
C GLN A 118 20.02 2.56 -23.76
N SER A 119 21.12 1.83 -23.61
CA SER A 119 21.40 0.97 -22.46
C SER A 119 21.33 1.77 -21.14
N VAL A 120 20.83 1.16 -20.06
CA VAL A 120 20.69 1.74 -18.68
C VAL A 120 22.06 1.83 -17.99
N ASN A 121 22.99 2.55 -18.60
CA ASN A 121 24.40 2.58 -18.20
C ASN A 121 24.87 3.99 -17.80
N LEU A 122 23.96 4.96 -17.65
CA LEU A 122 24.31 6.29 -17.17
C LEU A 122 24.17 6.40 -15.65
N VAL A 123 25.10 7.13 -15.02
CA VAL A 123 25.06 7.46 -13.59
C VAL A 123 23.75 8.19 -13.26
N GLY A 124 22.82 7.49 -12.59
CA GLY A 124 21.49 7.97 -12.22
C GLY A 124 20.34 7.05 -12.67
N ASP A 125 20.57 6.11 -13.57
CA ASP A 125 19.57 5.13 -13.99
C ASP A 125 19.35 4.07 -12.90
N PHE A 126 18.11 3.59 -12.72
CA PHE A 126 17.84 2.54 -11.72
C PHE A 126 16.66 1.64 -12.05
N TRP A 127 16.76 0.40 -11.57
CA TRP A 127 15.63 -0.48 -11.31
C TRP A 127 15.44 -0.64 -9.80
N LYS A 128 14.20 -0.47 -9.34
CA LYS A 128 13.78 -0.72 -7.95
C LYS A 128 12.55 -1.61 -7.95
N VAL A 129 12.68 -2.76 -7.28
CA VAL A 129 11.56 -3.68 -7.04
C VAL A 129 11.22 -3.61 -5.56
N PHE A 130 9.97 -3.30 -5.25
CA PHE A 130 9.46 -3.23 -3.89
C PHE A 130 8.49 -4.38 -3.66
N VAL A 131 8.60 -5.01 -2.51
CA VAL A 131 7.63 -5.99 -2.03
C VAL A 131 6.80 -5.35 -0.93
N ARG A 132 5.50 -5.65 -0.88
CA ARG A 132 4.69 -5.35 0.30
C ARG A 132 3.77 -6.49 0.65
N TYR A 133 3.59 -6.70 1.95
CA TYR A 133 2.48 -7.49 2.44
C TYR A 133 1.28 -6.59 2.58
N ILE A 134 0.24 -6.90 1.81
CA ILE A 134 -1.10 -6.42 2.10
C ILE A 134 -1.83 -7.57 2.76
N GLN A 135 -2.33 -7.32 3.97
CA GLN A 135 -3.40 -8.14 4.52
C GLN A 135 -4.60 -8.02 3.57
N ASN A 136 -4.66 -8.90 2.58
CA ASN A 136 -5.91 -9.17 1.90
C ASN A 136 -6.86 -9.66 2.98
N LYS A 137 -7.93 -8.90 3.26
CA LYS A 137 -9.01 -9.35 4.14
C LYS A 137 -9.57 -10.71 3.73
N LEU A 138 -9.33 -11.17 2.49
CA LEU A 138 -9.73 -12.49 2.02
C LEU A 138 -8.51 -13.29 1.55
N SER A 139 -7.97 -14.10 2.47
CA SER A 139 -7.23 -15.30 2.12
C SER A 139 -8.19 -16.51 2.12
N ASP A 140 -7.80 -17.60 1.47
CA ASP A 140 -8.56 -18.85 1.30
C ASP A 140 -9.16 -19.41 2.61
N GLU A 141 -8.49 -19.18 3.76
CA GLU A 141 -9.00 -19.54 5.09
C GLU A 141 -10.06 -18.57 5.63
N ASN A 142 -9.99 -17.29 5.27
CA ASN A 142 -10.98 -16.29 5.68
C ASN A 142 -12.26 -16.38 4.85
N MET A 143 -12.19 -16.72 3.55
CA MET A 143 -13.40 -16.92 2.74
C MET A 143 -14.22 -18.14 3.20
N LYS A 144 -13.55 -19.21 3.65
CA LYS A 144 -14.20 -20.35 4.32
C LYS A 144 -14.75 -20.00 5.71
N ARG A 145 -14.23 -18.94 6.35
CA ARG A 145 -14.73 -18.42 7.63
C ARG A 145 -15.86 -17.40 7.47
N ASP A 146 -15.99 -16.76 6.31
CA ASP A 146 -16.93 -15.65 6.04
C ASP A 146 -18.12 -16.01 5.11
N CYS A 147 -18.06 -17.14 4.38
CA CYS A 147 -19.22 -17.70 3.67
C CYS A 147 -19.46 -19.16 4.12
N VAL A 148 -20.70 -19.49 4.51
CA VAL A 148 -21.08 -20.87 4.87
C VAL A 148 -21.39 -21.67 3.60
N VAL A 149 -20.74 -22.82 3.47
CA VAL A 149 -20.80 -23.72 2.31
C VAL A 149 -21.92 -24.75 2.51
N PHE A 150 -22.96 -24.73 1.67
CA PHE A 150 -24.02 -25.74 1.68
C PHE A 150 -23.92 -26.68 0.49
N GLN A 151 -23.39 -27.88 0.72
CA GLN A 151 -23.21 -28.88 -0.33
C GLN A 151 -24.54 -29.50 -0.77
N GLY A 152 -24.77 -29.58 -2.09
CA GLY A 152 -25.89 -30.30 -2.70
C GLY A 152 -27.21 -29.53 -2.78
N PHE A 153 -27.16 -28.21 -2.52
CA PHE A 153 -28.31 -27.32 -2.58
C PHE A 153 -28.01 -26.14 -3.51
N GLU A 154 -29.07 -25.59 -4.10
CA GLU A 154 -29.05 -24.36 -4.87
C GLU A 154 -30.21 -23.46 -4.44
N LEU A 155 -29.99 -22.15 -4.48
CA LEU A 155 -31.04 -21.16 -4.25
C LEU A 155 -31.66 -20.76 -5.59
N ILE A 156 -32.98 -20.87 -5.73
CA ILE A 156 -33.69 -20.55 -6.98
C ILE A 156 -34.58 -19.30 -6.83
N GLY A 157 -35.04 -18.72 -7.95
CA GLY A 157 -36.03 -17.64 -7.96
C GLY A 157 -35.52 -16.22 -7.70
N HIS A 158 -34.39 -16.06 -6.98
CA HIS A 158 -33.85 -14.74 -6.58
C HIS A 158 -32.44 -14.46 -7.13
N ILE A 159 -32.15 -15.02 -8.31
CA ILE A 159 -30.89 -14.76 -9.02
C ILE A 159 -30.92 -13.36 -9.63
N THR A 160 -30.02 -12.50 -9.18
CA THR A 160 -29.88 -11.14 -9.70
C THR A 160 -28.93 -11.07 -10.89
N LYS A 161 -27.92 -11.94 -10.94
CA LYS A 161 -26.91 -11.92 -12.00
C LYS A 161 -26.34 -13.29 -12.27
N THR A 162 -26.17 -13.65 -13.53
CA THR A 162 -25.43 -14.86 -13.95
C THR A 162 -24.16 -14.46 -14.68
N LEU A 163 -23.04 -15.08 -14.32
CA LEU A 163 -21.72 -14.84 -14.89
C LEU A 163 -20.94 -16.16 -15.00
N TYR A 164 -19.80 -16.14 -15.69
CA TYR A 164 -18.93 -17.32 -15.82
C TYR A 164 -17.63 -17.07 -15.08
N ALA A 165 -17.44 -17.78 -13.97
CA ALA A 165 -16.34 -17.60 -13.04
C ALA A 165 -16.13 -18.88 -12.25
N ASP A 166 -14.88 -19.18 -11.88
CA ASP A 166 -14.61 -20.16 -10.84
C ASP A 166 -15.21 -19.71 -9.49
N GLU A 167 -15.30 -20.65 -8.55
CA GLU A 167 -15.88 -20.46 -7.22
C GLU A 167 -15.36 -19.20 -6.50
N ILE A 168 -14.05 -18.97 -6.54
CA ILE A 168 -13.39 -17.82 -5.90
C ILE A 168 -13.80 -16.52 -6.59
N SER A 169 -13.73 -16.51 -7.91
CA SER A 169 -14.10 -15.35 -8.73
C SER A 169 -15.59 -15.03 -8.63
N CYS A 170 -16.43 -16.05 -8.43
CA CYS A 170 -17.86 -15.92 -8.18
C CYS A 170 -18.13 -15.27 -6.82
N GLY A 171 -17.49 -15.75 -5.76
CA GLY A 171 -17.59 -15.14 -4.43
C GLY A 171 -17.08 -13.71 -4.37
N LEU A 172 -15.95 -13.40 -5.02
CA LEU A 172 -15.44 -12.02 -5.12
C LEU A 172 -16.40 -11.11 -5.90
N SER A 173 -17.09 -11.64 -6.91
CA SER A 173 -18.10 -10.88 -7.65
C SER A 173 -19.31 -10.59 -6.77
N CYS A 174 -19.74 -11.54 -5.93
CA CYS A 174 -20.80 -11.30 -4.95
C CYS A 174 -20.40 -10.24 -3.91
N LEU A 175 -19.20 -10.33 -3.34
CA LEU A 175 -18.73 -9.37 -2.32
C LEU A 175 -18.59 -7.93 -2.84
N ARG A 176 -18.39 -7.75 -4.15
CA ARG A 176 -18.31 -6.44 -4.80
C ARG A 176 -19.66 -5.91 -5.26
N ASP A 177 -20.70 -6.75 -5.26
CA ASP A 177 -22.05 -6.39 -5.68
C ASP A 177 -22.90 -6.14 -4.44
N GLU A 178 -23.26 -4.87 -4.18
CA GLU A 178 -23.99 -4.46 -2.98
C GLU A 178 -25.35 -5.15 -2.82
N ASN A 179 -25.92 -5.62 -3.93
CA ASN A 179 -27.19 -6.34 -3.94
C ASN A 179 -27.01 -7.84 -3.75
N CYS A 180 -25.79 -8.37 -3.81
CA CYS A 180 -25.54 -9.80 -3.63
C CYS A 180 -25.43 -10.18 -2.15
N GLN A 181 -26.15 -11.23 -1.77
CA GLN A 181 -26.14 -11.81 -0.43
C GLN A 181 -25.66 -13.27 -0.43
N SER A 182 -25.87 -13.99 -1.52
CA SER A 182 -25.44 -15.37 -1.70
C SER A 182 -25.14 -15.64 -3.18
N TYR A 183 -24.51 -16.77 -3.48
CA TYR A 183 -24.32 -17.20 -4.87
C TYR A 183 -24.34 -18.73 -5.01
N ASN A 184 -24.76 -19.20 -6.19
CA ASN A 184 -24.55 -20.59 -6.62
C ASN A 184 -23.32 -20.62 -7.53
N SER A 185 -22.44 -21.61 -7.34
CA SER A 185 -21.29 -21.83 -8.22
C SER A 185 -21.24 -23.26 -8.72
N LYS A 186 -21.13 -23.45 -10.04
CA LYS A 186 -20.85 -24.75 -10.64
C LYS A 186 -19.34 -25.00 -10.66
N SER A 187 -18.88 -26.02 -9.95
CA SER A 187 -17.46 -26.37 -9.82
C SER A 187 -17.12 -27.77 -10.31
N ASP A 188 -17.82 -28.28 -11.34
CA ASP A 188 -17.39 -29.51 -12.00
C ASP A 188 -16.09 -29.25 -12.78
N ALA A 189 -15.05 -30.05 -12.50
CA ALA A 189 -13.72 -29.90 -13.07
C ALA A 189 -13.72 -30.07 -14.60
N ASN A 190 -14.73 -30.74 -15.15
CA ASN A 190 -14.86 -31.03 -16.58
C ASN A 190 -15.79 -30.06 -17.34
N ASP A 191 -16.42 -29.11 -16.66
CA ASP A 191 -17.34 -28.17 -17.31
C ASP A 191 -16.57 -26.91 -17.78
N ALA A 192 -16.48 -26.73 -19.10
CA ALA A 192 -15.82 -25.58 -19.72
C ALA A 192 -16.53 -24.24 -19.41
N LYS A 193 -17.76 -24.30 -18.88
CA LYS A 193 -18.54 -23.12 -18.46
C LYS A 193 -18.86 -23.21 -16.96
N LYS A 194 -17.95 -22.68 -16.14
CA LYS A 194 -18.13 -22.50 -14.69
C LYS A 194 -19.16 -21.41 -14.42
N GLU A 195 -20.43 -21.79 -14.48
CA GLU A 195 -21.56 -20.86 -14.28
C GLU A 195 -21.66 -20.46 -12.81
N CYS A 196 -21.78 -19.16 -12.59
CA CYS A 196 -21.88 -18.49 -11.31
C CYS A 196 -23.18 -17.66 -11.31
N GLN A 197 -24.02 -17.83 -10.30
CA GLN A 197 -25.28 -17.12 -10.17
C GLN A 197 -25.30 -16.37 -8.84
N LEU A 198 -25.29 -15.04 -8.89
CA LEU A 198 -25.43 -14.16 -7.74
C LEU A 198 -26.90 -14.01 -7.36
N SER A 199 -27.19 -13.97 -6.06
CA SER A 199 -28.53 -13.83 -5.51
C SER A 199 -28.55 -12.73 -4.47
N ASN A 200 -29.66 -11.99 -4.41
CA ASN A 200 -29.89 -10.97 -3.38
C ASN A 200 -30.57 -11.51 -2.12
N GLN A 201 -30.65 -12.83 -1.97
CA GLN A 201 -31.24 -13.49 -0.82
C GLN A 201 -30.33 -14.61 -0.30
N THR A 202 -30.51 -15.03 0.94
CA THR A 202 -29.81 -16.16 1.56
C THR A 202 -30.78 -17.31 1.85
N LYS A 203 -30.24 -18.45 2.29
CA LYS A 203 -31.03 -19.57 2.81
C LYS A 203 -32.00 -19.13 3.92
N ASN A 204 -31.56 -18.28 4.85
CA ASN A 204 -32.43 -17.90 5.97
C ASN A 204 -33.46 -16.85 5.55
N SER A 205 -33.14 -15.98 4.58
CA SER A 205 -34.12 -15.01 4.08
C SER A 205 -35.15 -15.62 3.13
N SER A 206 -34.86 -16.78 2.53
CA SER A 206 -35.80 -17.50 1.66
C SER A 206 -35.56 -19.02 1.68
N PRO A 207 -35.92 -19.68 2.79
CA PRO A 207 -35.72 -21.12 2.98
C PRO A 207 -36.54 -21.97 2.00
N GLU A 208 -37.71 -21.51 1.58
CA GLU A 208 -38.60 -22.16 0.61
C GLU A 208 -37.99 -22.29 -0.80
N ASN A 209 -37.05 -21.40 -1.13
CA ASN A 209 -36.38 -21.37 -2.42
C ASN A 209 -35.04 -22.12 -2.40
N LEU A 210 -34.61 -22.65 -1.26
CA LEU A 210 -33.48 -23.55 -1.19
C LEU A 210 -33.92 -24.95 -1.63
N ARG A 211 -33.45 -25.40 -2.78
CA ARG A 211 -33.78 -26.73 -3.30
C ARG A 211 -32.59 -27.64 -3.31
N ARG A 212 -32.85 -28.91 -3.00
CA ARG A 212 -31.90 -29.99 -3.28
C ARG A 212 -31.81 -30.14 -4.79
N ASN A 213 -30.60 -30.03 -5.34
CA ASN A 213 -30.44 -30.12 -6.79
C ASN A 213 -30.80 -31.57 -7.25
N PRO A 214 -31.80 -31.77 -8.14
CA PRO A 214 -32.28 -33.11 -8.51
C PRO A 214 -31.27 -33.93 -9.35
N ARG A 215 -30.17 -33.33 -9.82
CA ARG A 215 -29.20 -33.97 -10.70
C ARG A 215 -28.01 -34.59 -9.95
N LYS A 216 -28.24 -35.59 -9.06
CA LYS A 216 -27.37 -36.80 -8.90
C LYS A 216 -27.67 -37.66 -7.65
N ARG A 217 -27.42 -38.97 -7.81
CA ARG A 217 -27.22 -40.00 -6.79
C ARG A 217 -25.69 -40.19 -6.63
N GLY A 218 -25.17 -40.40 -5.42
CA GLY A 218 -23.81 -40.93 -5.18
C GLY A 218 -22.79 -39.96 -4.55
N TRP A 219 -21.81 -40.55 -3.86
CA TRP A 219 -20.76 -39.93 -3.03
C TRP A 219 -19.60 -39.34 -3.84
N ASP A 220 -19.88 -38.36 -4.70
CA ASP A 220 -18.85 -37.56 -5.37
C ASP A 220 -18.99 -36.08 -5.01
N PHE A 221 -17.86 -35.45 -4.69
CA PHE A 221 -17.75 -34.14 -4.06
C PHE A 221 -18.15 -32.95 -4.96
N ALA A 222 -18.65 -31.92 -4.28
CA ALA A 222 -18.75 -30.49 -4.63
C ALA A 222 -19.97 -30.00 -5.45
N HIS A 223 -20.88 -29.27 -4.79
CA HIS A 223 -21.66 -28.13 -5.33
C HIS A 223 -22.12 -27.26 -4.14
N PRO A 224 -21.49 -26.12 -3.84
CA PRO A 224 -21.97 -25.27 -2.75
C PRO A 224 -22.90 -24.15 -3.20
N ALA A 225 -24.04 -24.03 -2.51
CA ALA A 225 -24.71 -22.76 -2.32
C ALA A 225 -23.93 -21.97 -1.26
N PHE A 226 -23.47 -20.77 -1.59
CA PHE A 226 -22.68 -19.91 -0.71
C PHE A 226 -23.55 -18.79 -0.16
N SER A 227 -23.81 -18.76 1.15
CA SER A 227 -24.37 -17.58 1.82
C SER A 227 -23.21 -16.72 2.32
N CYS A 228 -22.94 -15.58 1.67
CA CYS A 228 -21.82 -14.70 2.04
C CYS A 228 -22.23 -13.53 2.94
N LYS A 229 -23.52 -13.37 3.21
CA LYS A 229 -24.03 -12.26 4.04
C LYS A 229 -24.38 -12.66 5.47
N GLU A 230 -24.52 -13.94 5.78
CA GLU A 230 -24.86 -14.38 7.14
C GLU A 230 -23.71 -14.26 8.15
N ILE A 231 -22.49 -13.93 7.72
CA ILE A 231 -21.36 -13.62 8.63
C ILE A 231 -21.19 -12.12 8.86
N LEU A 232 -21.94 -11.27 8.14
CA LEU A 232 -22.00 -9.83 8.42
C LEU A 232 -23.04 -9.45 9.48
N ASP A 233 -24.00 -10.34 9.80
CA ASP A 233 -25.11 -10.03 10.70
C ASP A 233 -25.31 -11.01 11.89
N SER A 234 -24.50 -12.07 12.04
CA SER A 234 -24.48 -12.90 13.25
C SER A 234 -23.36 -12.50 14.24
N GLY A 235 -23.60 -11.45 15.03
CA GLY A 235 -23.20 -11.39 16.45
C GLY A 235 -21.72 -11.50 16.88
N HIS A 236 -20.73 -11.58 16.00
CA HIS A 236 -19.32 -11.33 16.34
C HIS A 236 -18.97 -9.91 15.91
N SER A 237 -19.15 -8.98 16.84
CA SER A 237 -18.71 -7.59 16.83
C SER A 237 -18.06 -7.10 15.51
N LYS A 238 -18.89 -6.43 14.70
CA LYS A 238 -18.58 -5.11 14.12
C LYS A 238 -18.10 -4.15 15.23
N GLY A 239 -16.96 -4.43 15.86
CA GLY A 239 -16.22 -3.43 16.60
C GLY A 239 -15.74 -2.44 15.55
N LYS A 240 -16.29 -1.22 15.54
CA LYS A 240 -15.79 -0.12 14.72
C LYS A 240 -14.28 -0.02 15.02
N ARG A 241 -13.42 -0.50 14.12
CA ARG A 241 -11.98 -0.60 14.41
C ARG A 241 -11.43 0.77 14.70
N GLY A 242 -10.57 0.84 15.72
CA GLY A 242 -10.00 2.06 16.26
C GLY A 242 -10.95 2.89 17.13
N ARG A 243 -12.15 2.40 17.46
CA ARG A 243 -13.07 3.11 18.36
C ARG A 243 -12.69 3.01 19.84
N ASP A 244 -12.21 1.84 20.25
CA ASP A 244 -11.90 1.53 21.64
C ASP A 244 -10.71 0.55 21.73
N SER A 245 -10.16 0.42 22.92
CA SER A 245 -8.98 -0.43 23.17
C SER A 245 -9.25 -1.92 23.00
N ALA A 246 -10.50 -2.39 23.04
CA ALA A 246 -10.81 -3.79 22.74
C ALA A 246 -10.82 -4.06 21.22
N HIS A 247 -10.97 -3.03 20.40
CA HIS A 247 -11.01 -3.12 18.94
C HIS A 247 -10.07 -2.10 18.28
N PRO A 248 -8.77 -2.11 18.56
CA PRO A 248 -7.82 -1.19 17.93
C PRO A 248 -7.68 -1.50 16.44
N ALA A 249 -7.32 -0.48 15.66
CA ALA A 249 -6.86 -0.70 14.28
C ALA A 249 -5.33 -0.82 14.25
N PHE A 250 -4.74 -1.27 13.15
CA PHE A 250 -3.30 -1.25 12.96
C PHE A 250 -2.75 0.18 12.81
N SER A 251 -3.49 1.08 12.15
CA SER A 251 -3.04 2.46 11.89
C SER A 251 -4.21 3.40 11.62
N CYS A 252 -3.98 4.72 11.72
CA CYS A 252 -4.96 5.73 11.29
C CYS A 252 -5.41 5.53 9.83
N LYS A 253 -4.48 5.15 8.95
CA LYS A 253 -4.79 4.88 7.54
C LYS A 253 -5.70 3.67 7.36
N GLU A 254 -5.53 2.60 8.16
CA GLU A 254 -6.47 1.46 8.13
C GLU A 254 -7.88 1.89 8.55
N ILE A 255 -8.01 2.72 9.60
CA ILE A 255 -9.31 3.21 10.05
C ILE A 255 -10.02 3.96 8.92
N LEU A 256 -9.29 4.83 8.22
CA LEU A 256 -9.82 5.57 7.08
C LEU A 256 -10.21 4.64 5.92
N ASP A 257 -9.29 3.77 5.48
CA ASP A 257 -9.49 2.90 4.32
C ASP A 257 -10.56 1.82 4.55
N SER A 258 -10.81 1.47 5.81
CA SER A 258 -11.86 0.53 6.19
C SER A 258 -13.24 1.17 6.41
N GLY A 259 -13.38 2.48 6.20
CA GLY A 259 -14.65 3.19 6.38
C GLY A 259 -15.08 3.36 7.83
N HIS A 260 -14.17 3.16 8.80
CA HIS A 260 -14.46 3.30 10.23
C HIS A 260 -14.16 4.70 10.78
N SER A 261 -13.61 5.59 9.95
CA SER A 261 -13.38 6.99 10.29
C SER A 261 -14.68 7.71 10.64
N LYS A 262 -14.64 8.53 11.68
CA LYS A 262 -15.68 9.48 12.09
C LYS A 262 -15.24 10.94 11.92
N GLY A 263 -14.18 11.17 11.15
CA GLY A 263 -13.50 12.47 11.03
C GLY A 263 -12.24 12.56 11.90
N ASP A 264 -11.66 13.75 11.98
CA ASP A 264 -10.46 14.01 12.77
C ASP A 264 -10.74 13.77 14.26
N GLY A 265 -9.77 13.18 14.98
CA GLY A 265 -9.94 12.99 16.42
C GLY A 265 -9.11 11.84 16.98
N GLU A 266 -9.49 11.42 18.19
CA GLU A 266 -8.82 10.34 18.88
C GLU A 266 -9.32 8.96 18.44
N TYR A 267 -8.39 8.04 18.24
CA TYR A 267 -8.62 6.65 17.87
C TYR A 267 -7.67 5.72 18.63
N TRP A 268 -7.96 4.43 18.59
CA TRP A 268 -7.10 3.39 19.16
C TRP A 268 -6.35 2.63 18.07
N ILE A 269 -5.03 2.52 18.20
CA ILE A 269 -4.20 1.73 17.29
C ILE A 269 -3.31 0.73 18.04
N ASP A 270 -3.02 -0.39 17.40
CA ASP A 270 -2.05 -1.41 17.83
C ASP A 270 -1.11 -1.74 16.66
N PRO A 271 -0.05 -0.92 16.46
CA PRO A 271 0.94 -1.15 15.40
C PRO A 271 1.66 -2.48 15.49
N GLU A 272 1.86 -3.00 16.70
CA GLU A 272 2.58 -4.26 16.92
C GLU A 272 1.68 -5.49 16.78
N LYS A 273 0.35 -5.29 16.83
CA LYS A 273 -0.64 -6.38 16.99
C LYS A 273 -0.37 -7.20 18.24
N SER A 274 0.16 -6.56 19.29
CA SER A 274 0.58 -7.22 20.51
C SER A 274 -0.56 -7.34 21.54
N GLY A 275 -1.73 -6.76 21.27
CA GLY A 275 -2.80 -6.60 22.26
C GLY A 275 -2.56 -5.46 23.25
N ASN A 276 -1.56 -4.59 23.00
CA ASN A 276 -1.26 -3.42 23.83
C ASN A 276 -1.50 -2.12 23.05
N PRO A 277 -2.78 -1.78 22.78
CA PRO A 277 -3.13 -0.62 21.97
C PRO A 277 -2.85 0.69 22.68
N LEU A 278 -2.57 1.72 21.90
CA LEU A 278 -2.41 3.09 22.35
C LEU A 278 -3.47 3.99 21.72
N LYS A 279 -3.87 5.02 22.46
CA LYS A 279 -4.80 6.05 22.00
C LYS A 279 -4.00 7.14 21.29
N VAL A 280 -4.41 7.53 20.10
CA VAL A 280 -3.68 8.45 19.21
C VAL A 280 -4.63 9.45 18.57
N TYR A 281 -4.09 10.56 18.10
CA TYR A 281 -4.85 11.49 17.25
C TYR A 281 -4.62 11.18 15.78
N CYS A 282 -5.71 11.03 15.03
CA CYS A 282 -5.69 10.85 13.59
C CYS A 282 -6.35 12.05 12.88
N ASP A 283 -5.64 12.64 11.91
CA ASP A 283 -6.26 13.55 10.93
C ASP A 283 -6.73 12.71 9.73
N MET A 284 -8.04 12.63 9.59
CA MET A 284 -8.76 11.78 8.65
C MET A 284 -9.27 12.55 7.44
N LEU A 285 -9.21 13.88 7.45
CA LEU A 285 -9.82 14.72 6.43
C LEU A 285 -8.80 15.42 5.52
N ARG A 286 -7.70 15.95 6.07
CA ARG A 286 -6.78 16.80 5.32
C ARG A 286 -5.76 15.97 4.53
N SER A 287 -5.43 16.43 3.32
CA SER A 287 -4.38 15.84 2.49
C SER A 287 -4.54 14.33 2.31
N GLY A 288 -5.76 13.86 2.04
CA GLY A 288 -6.09 12.44 1.84
C GLY A 288 -6.30 11.62 3.12
N GLY A 289 -6.13 12.23 4.30
CA GLY A 289 -6.44 11.64 5.60
C GLY A 289 -5.60 10.41 5.99
N GLY A 290 -5.90 9.88 7.18
CA GLY A 290 -5.20 8.71 7.74
C GLY A 290 -3.84 9.07 8.33
N TRP A 291 -3.61 10.34 8.64
CA TRP A 291 -2.38 10.86 9.23
C TRP A 291 -2.37 10.59 10.73
N LEU A 292 -1.32 9.95 11.22
CA LEU A 292 -1.04 9.79 12.64
C LEU A 292 -0.28 11.02 13.15
N LEU A 293 -0.77 11.66 14.22
CA LEU A 293 -0.05 12.74 14.89
C LEU A 293 1.10 12.18 15.73
N VAL A 294 2.34 12.45 15.33
CA VAL A 294 3.55 11.95 16.02
C VAL A 294 4.33 13.02 16.78
N SER A 295 4.02 14.30 16.54
CA SER A 295 4.56 15.43 17.30
C SER A 295 3.51 16.53 17.35
N ASN A 296 3.24 17.06 18.53
CA ASN A 296 2.36 18.20 18.73
C ASN A 296 3.02 19.21 19.68
N VAL A 297 3.25 20.42 19.19
CA VAL A 297 3.77 21.54 19.99
C VAL A 297 2.91 22.76 19.70
N GLU A 298 2.15 23.18 20.71
CA GLU A 298 1.43 24.44 20.70
C GLU A 298 2.20 25.43 21.59
N PHE A 299 2.43 26.64 21.11
CA PHE A 299 3.11 27.68 21.87
C PHE A 299 2.08 28.61 22.48
N GLY A 300 2.18 28.85 23.79
CA GLY A 300 1.30 29.74 24.53
C GLY A 300 2.02 30.38 25.72
N SER A 301 1.31 31.23 26.45
CA SER A 301 1.75 31.78 27.73
C SER A 301 0.83 31.27 28.84
N PRO A 302 1.33 30.50 29.81
CA PRO A 302 2.72 30.01 29.92
C PRO A 302 3.06 28.96 28.87
N SER A 303 4.35 28.84 28.53
CA SER A 303 4.80 27.83 27.56
C SER A 303 4.55 26.43 28.10
N PRO A 304 3.88 25.55 27.33
CA PRO A 304 3.61 24.21 27.81
C PRO A 304 4.91 23.41 27.94
N LYS A 305 4.97 22.56 28.96
CA LYS A 305 6.09 21.64 29.16
C LYS A 305 6.01 20.54 28.10
N VAL A 306 6.80 20.68 27.04
CA VAL A 306 6.87 19.69 25.96
C VAL A 306 7.55 18.42 26.46
N SER A 307 6.88 17.27 26.29
CA SER A 307 7.44 15.96 26.63
C SER A 307 8.21 15.39 25.45
N VAL A 308 9.48 15.05 25.68
CA VAL A 308 10.34 14.39 24.69
C VAL A 308 10.24 12.87 24.90
N GLU A 309 9.66 12.17 23.94
CA GLU A 309 9.38 10.74 24.04
C GLU A 309 10.45 9.93 23.31
N THR A 310 11.05 8.98 24.03
CA THR A 310 12.11 8.08 23.52
C THR A 310 11.56 6.79 22.91
N SER A 311 10.26 6.52 23.06
CA SER A 311 9.54 5.42 22.42
C SER A 311 8.26 5.93 21.75
N TYR A 312 7.85 5.29 20.66
CA TYR A 312 6.61 5.65 19.97
C TYR A 312 5.36 5.47 20.84
N ARG A 313 5.45 4.66 21.91
CA ARG A 313 4.36 4.49 22.89
C ARG A 313 4.03 5.78 23.67
N GLY A 314 4.89 6.80 23.58
CA GLY A 314 4.62 8.15 24.08
C GLY A 314 3.62 8.97 23.26
N ILE A 315 3.25 8.52 22.05
CA ILE A 315 2.24 9.16 21.22
C ILE A 315 0.90 9.22 21.99
N GLY A 316 0.17 10.32 21.82
CA GLY A 316 -1.13 10.54 22.46
C GLY A 316 -1.05 11.39 23.73
N LYS A 317 0.16 11.64 24.25
CA LYS A 317 0.38 12.65 25.29
C LYS A 317 0.09 14.06 24.76
N SER A 318 -0.40 14.93 25.63
CA SER A 318 -0.54 16.36 25.33
C SER A 318 0.84 16.99 25.20
N HIS A 319 1.04 17.85 24.18
CA HIS A 319 2.30 18.58 23.93
C HIS A 319 3.55 17.67 23.95
N MET A 320 3.68 16.82 22.94
CA MET A 320 4.75 15.81 22.88
C MET A 320 5.53 15.87 21.57
N VAL A 321 6.78 15.44 21.61
CA VAL A 321 7.62 15.25 20.42
C VAL A 321 8.34 13.91 20.48
N LEU A 322 8.41 13.20 19.35
CA LEU A 322 9.19 11.95 19.28
C LEU A 322 10.67 12.25 18.99
N GLN A 323 11.55 11.55 19.69
CA GLN A 323 12.96 11.46 19.30
C GLN A 323 13.15 10.62 18.03
N LYS A 324 14.31 10.77 17.39
CA LYS A 324 14.79 9.93 16.28
C LYS A 324 14.64 8.43 16.57
N SER A 325 15.01 7.97 17.78
CA SER A 325 14.90 6.56 18.20
C SER A 325 13.45 6.07 18.21
N ALA A 326 12.54 6.86 18.75
CA ALA A 326 11.11 6.56 18.77
C ALA A 326 10.51 6.50 17.36
N MET A 327 10.88 7.43 16.48
CA MET A 327 10.47 7.41 15.08
C MET A 327 11.02 6.20 14.32
N LYS A 328 12.24 5.77 14.66
CA LYS A 328 12.86 4.57 14.10
C LYS A 328 12.11 3.31 14.52
N GLU A 329 11.81 3.18 15.81
CA GLU A 329 10.97 2.11 16.37
C GLU A 329 9.60 2.10 15.66
N LEU A 330 8.92 3.25 15.61
CA LEU A 330 7.61 3.39 14.97
C LEU A 330 7.63 2.92 13.52
N ARG A 331 8.67 3.25 12.74
CA ARG A 331 8.78 2.88 11.33
C ARG A 331 8.89 1.37 11.11
N THR A 332 9.39 0.63 12.10
CA THR A 332 9.45 -0.84 12.04
C THR A 332 8.05 -1.48 12.13
N HIS A 333 7.14 -0.85 12.86
CA HIS A 333 5.76 -1.32 13.06
C HIS A 333 4.80 -0.72 12.04
N LEU A 334 4.87 0.59 11.84
CA LEU A 334 4.14 1.33 10.82
C LEU A 334 5.12 1.69 9.72
N SER A 335 5.16 0.94 8.63
CA SER A 335 5.96 1.26 7.44
C SER A 335 5.39 2.48 6.68
N PHE A 336 5.21 3.60 7.38
CA PHE A 336 4.70 4.85 6.83
C PHE A 336 5.62 5.35 5.71
N THR A 337 5.08 5.94 4.66
CA THR A 337 5.89 6.34 3.48
C THR A 337 5.94 7.85 3.28
N GLN A 338 5.30 8.62 4.15
CA GLN A 338 5.25 10.06 4.06
C GLN A 338 5.30 10.71 5.44
N LEU A 339 5.83 11.92 5.48
CA LEU A 339 5.72 12.84 6.61
C LEU A 339 5.01 14.10 6.17
N ARG A 340 4.21 14.66 7.08
CA ARG A 340 3.50 15.92 6.89
C ARG A 340 3.94 16.88 7.98
N PHE A 341 4.39 18.06 7.57
CA PHE A 341 4.78 19.13 8.47
C PHE A 341 3.76 20.25 8.35
N HIS A 342 3.15 20.61 9.48
CA HIS A 342 2.14 21.64 9.55
C HIS A 342 2.44 22.54 10.75
N CYS A 343 2.67 23.82 10.48
CA CYS A 343 2.90 24.85 11.48
C CYS A 343 2.05 26.06 11.12
N HIS A 344 1.22 26.49 12.07
CA HIS A 344 0.38 27.66 11.93
C HIS A 344 0.75 28.70 12.98
N LYS A 345 0.86 29.95 12.56
CA LYS A 345 1.04 31.11 13.44
C LYS A 345 -0.27 31.85 13.58
N THR A 346 -0.58 32.29 14.79
CA THR A 346 -1.76 33.11 15.08
C THR A 346 -1.82 34.41 14.26
N GLN A 347 -0.67 34.91 13.77
CA GLN A 347 -0.60 36.05 12.83
C GLN A 347 -1.01 35.70 11.38
N GLY A 348 -1.51 34.48 11.12
CA GLY A 348 -2.09 34.07 9.82
C GLY A 348 -1.12 33.40 8.84
N ARG A 349 0.13 33.14 9.21
CA ARG A 349 1.09 32.40 8.36
C ARG A 349 1.04 30.89 8.65
N THR A 350 0.95 30.09 7.61
CA THR A 350 0.92 28.63 7.67
C THR A 350 2.03 28.05 6.79
N PHE A 351 2.88 27.22 7.38
CA PHE A 351 3.79 26.31 6.69
C PHE A 351 3.16 24.93 6.64
N HIS A 352 2.83 24.44 5.44
CA HIS A 352 2.19 23.12 5.26
C HIS A 352 2.77 22.38 4.05
N VAL A 353 3.57 21.36 4.34
CA VAL A 353 4.20 20.52 3.30
C VAL A 353 4.05 19.03 3.62
N VAL A 354 4.00 18.22 2.57
CA VAL A 354 4.00 16.76 2.64
C VAL A 354 5.17 16.24 1.83
N THR A 355 5.91 15.26 2.32
CA THR A 355 6.99 14.63 1.55
C THR A 355 6.46 14.08 0.22
N ALA A 356 7.19 14.31 -0.87
CA ALA A 356 6.80 13.89 -2.20
C ALA A 356 6.85 12.36 -2.35
N PHE A 357 6.00 11.79 -3.19
CA PHE A 357 6.00 10.34 -3.48
C PHE A 357 7.07 9.96 -4.51
N ASN A 358 8.32 10.27 -4.19
CA ASN A 358 9.50 10.01 -5.01
C ASN A 358 10.69 9.61 -4.12
N SER A 359 11.86 9.34 -4.70
CA SER A 359 13.06 8.97 -3.94
C SER A 359 13.55 10.08 -3.01
N SER A 360 13.42 11.33 -3.40
CA SER A 360 13.83 12.48 -2.59
C SER A 360 12.96 12.62 -1.35
N GLY A 361 11.64 12.44 -1.48
CA GLY A 361 10.71 12.42 -0.35
C GLY A 361 10.94 11.22 0.56
N GLU A 362 11.19 10.03 0.03
CA GLU A 362 11.58 8.87 0.85
C GLU A 362 12.87 9.15 1.64
N ALA A 363 13.87 9.81 1.05
CA ALA A 363 15.09 10.19 1.77
C ALA A 363 14.79 11.08 2.99
N VAL A 364 13.82 11.99 2.89
CA VAL A 364 13.32 12.78 4.04
C VAL A 364 12.71 11.89 5.10
N VAL A 365 11.88 10.94 4.70
CA VAL A 365 11.26 10.01 5.66
C VAL A 365 12.32 9.14 6.34
N GLN A 366 13.31 8.62 5.62
CA GLN A 366 14.43 7.84 6.17
C GLN A 366 15.27 8.64 7.17
N TYR A 367 15.56 9.90 6.85
CA TYR A 367 16.28 10.80 7.73
C TYR A 367 15.51 11.00 9.04
N PHE A 368 14.28 11.52 9.00
CA PHE A 368 13.51 11.79 10.23
C PHE A 368 13.10 10.53 11.01
N SER A 369 13.14 9.35 10.39
CA SER A 369 12.89 8.07 11.05
C SER A 369 14.14 7.30 11.48
N GLY A 370 15.32 7.92 11.49
CA GLY A 370 16.51 7.27 12.05
C GLY A 370 17.07 6.12 11.21
N GLN A 371 16.68 6.00 9.94
CA GLN A 371 17.23 5.00 9.01
C GLN A 371 18.54 5.45 8.37
N THR A 372 18.75 6.76 8.24
CA THR A 372 20.01 7.38 7.82
C THR A 372 20.23 8.68 8.59
N ASP A 373 21.50 9.08 8.72
CA ASP A 373 21.90 10.39 9.26
C ASP A 373 22.36 11.35 8.15
N GLU A 374 22.33 10.91 6.89
CA GLU A 374 22.57 11.78 5.75
C GLU A 374 21.44 12.79 5.58
N GLN A 375 21.77 14.09 5.62
CA GLN A 375 20.79 15.16 5.42
C GLN A 375 20.30 15.19 3.96
N PRO A 376 18.99 14.99 3.73
CA PRO A 376 18.42 14.93 2.40
C PRO A 376 18.26 16.32 1.81
N ASP A 377 18.28 16.40 0.49
CA ASP A 377 18.02 17.65 -0.23
C ASP A 377 16.60 18.14 0.01
N ALA A 378 16.45 19.46 0.18
CA ALA A 378 15.18 20.09 0.46
C ALA A 378 14.33 20.25 -0.78
N CYS A 379 14.90 20.78 -1.86
CA CYS A 379 14.14 21.00 -3.09
C CYS A 379 13.78 19.69 -3.79
N GLY A 380 12.53 19.57 -4.22
CA GLY A 380 12.02 18.37 -4.91
C GLY A 380 11.67 17.19 -3.99
N SER A 381 11.89 17.30 -2.67
CA SER A 381 11.56 16.24 -1.70
C SER A 381 10.21 16.43 -1.00
N PHE A 382 9.51 17.54 -1.24
CA PHE A 382 8.18 17.81 -0.68
C PHE A 382 7.25 18.50 -1.68
N LEU A 383 5.96 18.39 -1.41
CA LEU A 383 4.86 19.09 -2.07
C LEU A 383 4.29 20.12 -1.11
N ARG A 384 4.03 21.34 -1.61
CA ARG A 384 3.29 22.36 -0.86
C ARG A 384 1.81 22.03 -0.89
N VAL A 385 1.14 22.11 0.25
CA VAL A 385 -0.33 22.00 0.31
C VAL A 385 -0.91 23.36 -0.05
N THR A 386 -1.02 23.65 -1.35
CA THR A 386 -1.28 25.01 -1.89
C THR A 386 -2.60 25.62 -1.44
N SER A 387 -3.55 24.82 -0.96
CA SER A 387 -4.81 25.31 -0.40
C SER A 387 -4.68 25.91 1.01
N ASP A 388 -3.55 25.71 1.69
CA ASP A 388 -3.36 26.06 3.10
C ASP A 388 -1.99 26.68 3.40
N ASP A 389 -0.93 26.26 2.69
CA ASP A 389 0.41 26.82 2.82
C ASP A 389 0.50 28.21 2.19
N ASN A 390 0.81 29.22 3.02
CA ASN A 390 1.13 30.58 2.57
C ASN A 390 2.53 31.01 3.03
N SER A 391 3.37 30.06 3.41
CA SER A 391 4.71 30.32 3.89
C SER A 391 5.65 30.78 2.78
N GLU A 392 6.54 31.72 3.11
CA GLU A 392 7.69 32.04 2.27
C GLU A 392 8.72 30.92 2.31
N LEU A 393 8.87 30.27 3.48
CA LEU A 393 9.86 29.25 3.74
C LEU A 393 9.78 28.08 2.75
N ALA A 394 8.57 27.61 2.42
CA ALA A 394 8.37 26.54 1.44
C ALA A 394 8.79 26.91 0.00
N GLY A 395 8.88 28.20 -0.32
CA GLY A 395 9.31 28.70 -1.63
C GLY A 395 10.83 28.81 -1.81
N ILE A 396 11.61 28.66 -0.74
CA ILE A 396 13.05 28.95 -0.72
C ILE A 396 13.87 27.76 -0.18
N CYS A 397 13.50 26.54 -0.58
CA CYS A 397 14.14 25.29 -0.15
C CYS A 397 15.66 25.26 -0.35
N LYS A 398 16.22 26.02 -1.30
CA LYS A 398 17.67 26.13 -1.52
C LYS A 398 18.40 26.80 -0.35
N ASP A 399 17.71 27.66 0.40
CA ASP A 399 18.28 28.37 1.55
C ASP A 399 18.16 27.55 2.84
N TRP A 400 17.64 26.33 2.78
CA TRP A 400 17.42 25.51 3.96
C TRP A 400 18.71 24.87 4.45
N GLY A 401 18.72 24.55 5.72
CA GLY A 401 19.64 23.60 6.31
C GLY A 401 20.89 24.21 6.90
N ARG A 402 21.46 23.45 7.82
CA ARG A 402 22.80 23.65 8.35
C ARG A 402 23.50 22.31 8.50
N LEU A 403 24.75 22.22 8.07
CA LEU A 403 25.59 21.03 8.22
C LEU A 403 26.25 20.99 9.60
N ALA A 404 26.77 19.83 9.99
CA ALA A 404 27.62 19.69 11.19
C ALA A 404 28.87 20.59 11.14
N SER A 405 29.38 20.89 9.92
CA SER A 405 30.45 21.86 9.66
C SER A 405 30.07 23.32 9.96
N LYS A 406 28.82 23.57 10.38
CA LYS A 406 28.21 24.87 10.64
C LYS A 406 27.87 25.70 9.40
N GLU A 407 28.13 25.17 8.21
CA GLU A 407 27.69 25.79 6.95
C GLU A 407 26.17 25.86 6.89
N VAL A 408 25.62 26.99 6.47
CA VAL A 408 24.18 27.28 6.41
C VAL A 408 23.75 27.51 4.96
N ARG A 409 22.44 27.41 4.67
CA ARG A 409 21.88 27.60 3.32
C ARG A 409 22.43 26.60 2.30
N VAL A 410 22.48 25.34 2.74
CA VAL A 410 23.04 24.21 1.98
C VAL A 410 22.00 23.45 1.15
N GLY A 411 20.76 23.92 1.12
CA GLY A 411 19.66 23.30 0.40
C GLY A 411 19.22 21.96 0.97
N LYS A 412 19.39 21.74 2.28
CA LYS A 412 19.12 20.44 2.95
C LYS A 412 18.13 20.57 4.11
N TRP A 413 17.51 19.46 4.48
CA TRP A 413 16.67 19.39 5.68
C TRP A 413 17.52 19.39 6.97
N GLY A 414 16.94 19.88 8.07
CA GLY A 414 17.53 19.78 9.40
C GLY A 414 18.68 20.76 9.69
N HIS A 415 19.23 20.62 10.90
CA HIS A 415 20.28 21.49 11.45
C HIS A 415 21.51 20.69 11.93
N GLY A 416 21.79 19.52 11.34
CA GLY A 416 22.94 18.70 11.74
C GLY A 416 22.87 18.11 13.16
N GLU A 417 21.75 18.26 13.86
CA GLU A 417 21.48 17.65 15.16
C GLU A 417 20.97 16.21 14.97
N ASP A 418 21.42 15.29 15.82
CA ASP A 418 21.16 13.87 15.61
C ASP A 418 19.78 13.43 16.14
N GLN A 419 19.59 13.43 17.46
CA GLN A 419 18.40 12.84 18.09
C GLN A 419 17.15 13.73 18.03
N GLU A 420 17.34 15.05 17.92
CA GLU A 420 16.29 16.06 18.10
C GLU A 420 15.77 16.63 16.77
N ARG A 421 16.23 16.07 15.65
CA ARG A 421 15.99 16.63 14.31
C ARG A 421 14.53 16.89 13.98
N LEU A 422 13.59 16.11 14.51
CA LEU A 422 12.16 16.27 14.22
C LEU A 422 11.54 17.52 14.87
N TYR A 423 12.05 17.97 16.03
CA TYR A 423 11.39 19.02 16.83
C TYR A 423 12.24 20.25 17.13
N TRP A 424 13.57 20.17 17.08
CA TRP A 424 14.42 21.33 17.36
C TRP A 424 14.53 22.26 16.13
N TYR A 425 14.88 21.71 14.97
CA TYR A 425 14.94 22.46 13.69
C TYR A 425 14.73 21.53 12.47
N PRO A 426 13.51 20.98 12.26
CA PRO A 426 13.26 20.11 11.11
C PRO A 426 13.44 20.87 9.78
N VAL A 427 13.04 22.14 9.75
CA VAL A 427 13.27 23.07 8.64
C VAL A 427 14.01 24.28 9.20
N PHE A 428 15.27 24.45 8.80
CA PHE A 428 16.12 25.53 9.28
C PHE A 428 16.42 26.53 8.17
N ARG A 429 16.28 27.82 8.46
CA ARG A 429 16.83 28.91 7.65
C ARG A 429 17.46 29.94 8.59
N ASN A 430 18.75 30.25 8.38
CA ASN A 430 19.40 31.30 9.16
C ASN A 430 18.90 32.69 8.72
N SER A 431 18.31 33.44 9.66
CA SER A 431 17.81 34.80 9.46
C SER A 431 18.89 35.88 9.64
N LYS A 432 20.08 35.55 10.17
CA LYS A 432 21.19 36.50 10.23
C LYS A 432 21.87 36.60 8.86
N VAL A 433 21.53 37.64 8.13
CA VAL A 433 22.49 38.30 7.23
C VAL A 433 23.57 38.84 8.17
N SER A 434 24.81 38.33 8.08
CA SER A 434 25.93 38.99 8.74
C SER A 434 25.99 40.44 8.23
N PRO A 435 26.14 41.44 9.11
CA PRO A 435 26.15 42.85 8.73
C PRO A 435 27.22 43.18 7.68
#